data_AF-A0A3P8WV88-F1
#
_entry.id   AF-A0A3P8WV88-F1
#
_cell.length_a   1.000
_cell.length_b   1.000
_cell.length_c   1.000
_cell.angle_alpha   90.00
_cell.angle_beta   90.00
_cell.angle_gamma   90.00
#
_symmetry.space_group_name_H-M   'P 1'
#
loop_
_entity.id
_entity.type
_entity.pdbx_description
1 polymer ?
#
loop_
_entity_poly.entity_id
_entity_poly.type
_entity_poly.pdbx_seq_one_letter_code
_entity_poly.pdbx_strand_id
1 'polypeptide(L)'
;MQILPKSKLLISVLTKYSQLLEKISFLLPPDVHRLIHGKAAMLNQSLLANRRSLARMLLHLQEEILQQQSVFHLHWDDCLSCWKKNRITEVIDNVKQLCVNDRTQHVITAQQQSELLRDQTEQRCVVISQINPLLQDTCSISVVSDWYEQLKAVNEQINRLHADSLHHLRCSYEQMWQHQLSEVEYCKEALSALQLSETEMQDAINSQLLPYIGQVQVQDEERLAALDLHCDTLARYDFMLSRSVFAVLRGAALLWDSHDLSVPDLAQGGLEFDICDLKCLLLKQIDPVGGSNTTCGFKSKKHNLVITIIFCEVNSSIEQ
;
A
#
# COMPACT_ATOMS: atom_id res chain seq x y z
N MET A 1 98.28 -27.26 36.97
CA MET A 1 97.34 -28.04 36.13
C MET A 1 97.76 -29.50 36.16
N GLN A 2 97.22 -30.29 37.10
CA GLN A 2 97.50 -31.73 37.17
C GLN A 2 96.45 -32.47 36.35
N ILE A 3 96.87 -32.96 35.19
CA ILE A 3 96.14 -33.95 34.41
C ILE A 3 96.32 -35.28 35.12
N LEU A 4 95.38 -35.62 36.02
CA LEU A 4 95.30 -36.93 36.66
C LEU A 4 93.84 -37.25 37.03
N PRO A 5 93.30 -38.43 36.68
CA PRO A 5 93.59 -39.13 35.43
C PRO A 5 92.32 -39.74 34.83
N LYS A 6 92.07 -39.47 33.54
CA LYS A 6 91.10 -40.26 32.75
C LYS A 6 91.36 -41.77 32.86
N SER A 7 92.59 -42.19 33.20
CA SER A 7 92.96 -43.61 33.40
C SER A 7 92.31 -44.28 34.62
N LYS A 8 92.09 -43.59 35.76
CA LYS A 8 91.43 -44.23 36.92
C LYS A 8 89.93 -44.48 36.65
N LEU A 9 89.30 -43.56 35.93
CA LEU A 9 87.91 -43.72 35.48
C LEU A 9 87.80 -44.81 34.40
N LEU A 10 88.77 -44.88 33.50
CA LEU A 10 88.86 -45.95 32.50
C LEU A 10 89.04 -47.31 33.15
N ILE A 11 89.95 -47.43 34.14
CA ILE A 11 90.19 -48.67 34.88
C ILE A 11 88.94 -49.08 35.63
N SER A 12 88.29 -48.19 36.39
CA SER A 12 87.08 -48.57 37.14
C SER A 12 85.94 -49.00 36.22
N VAL A 13 85.80 -48.36 35.06
CA VAL A 13 84.84 -48.75 34.02
C VAL A 13 85.20 -50.12 33.43
N LEU A 14 86.47 -50.34 33.06
CA LEU A 14 86.95 -51.61 32.52
C LEU A 14 86.84 -52.76 33.53
N THR A 15 87.15 -52.54 34.80
CA THR A 15 87.00 -53.56 35.86
C THR A 15 85.53 -53.90 36.08
N LYS A 16 84.64 -52.90 36.06
CA LYS A 16 83.19 -53.11 36.19
C LYS A 16 82.62 -53.91 35.00
N TYR A 17 83.03 -53.57 33.77
CA TYR A 17 82.61 -54.30 32.57
C TYR A 17 83.27 -55.68 32.47
N SER A 18 84.52 -55.84 32.93
CA SER A 18 85.22 -57.13 33.01
C SER A 18 84.51 -58.11 33.94
N GLN A 19 84.15 -57.69 35.16
CA GLN A 19 83.37 -58.51 36.10
C GLN A 19 81.97 -58.85 35.56
N LEU A 20 81.37 -57.95 34.78
CA LEU A 20 80.13 -58.22 34.07
C LEU A 20 80.35 -59.28 32.98
N LEU A 21 81.38 -59.13 32.13
CA LEU A 21 81.75 -60.10 31.08
C LEU A 21 82.04 -61.49 31.65
N GLU A 22 82.73 -61.56 32.79
CA GLU A 22 83.04 -62.81 33.49
C GLU A 22 81.75 -63.54 33.92
N LYS A 23 80.73 -62.80 34.38
CA LYS A 23 79.42 -63.33 34.75
C LYS A 23 78.55 -63.79 33.58
N ILE A 24 78.85 -63.38 32.35
CA ILE A 24 78.13 -63.80 31.12
C ILE A 24 79.01 -64.69 30.22
N SER A 25 80.21 -65.04 30.67
CA SER A 25 81.23 -65.78 29.92
C SER A 25 80.82 -67.20 29.49
N PHE A 26 79.76 -67.75 30.09
CA PHE A 26 79.19 -69.05 29.73
C PHE A 26 78.27 -69.02 28.50
N LEU A 27 77.89 -67.83 28.02
CA LEU A 27 77.05 -67.70 26.82
C LEU A 27 77.91 -67.72 25.56
N LEU A 28 77.54 -68.59 24.61
CA LEU A 28 78.16 -68.59 23.30
C LEU A 28 77.82 -67.26 22.58
N PRO A 29 78.75 -66.65 21.83
CA PRO A 29 78.50 -65.38 21.13
C PRO A 29 77.20 -65.36 20.29
N PRO A 30 76.84 -66.45 19.56
CA PRO A 30 75.55 -66.55 18.86
C PRO A 30 74.31 -66.33 19.75
N ASP A 31 74.34 -66.79 21.01
CA ASP A 31 73.20 -66.73 21.91
C ASP A 31 73.00 -65.32 22.48
N VAL A 32 74.10 -64.61 22.75
CA VAL A 32 74.07 -63.18 23.11
C VAL A 32 73.48 -62.36 21.95
N HIS A 33 73.89 -62.64 20.71
CA HIS A 33 73.33 -61.99 19.53
C HIS A 33 71.83 -62.29 19.34
N ARG A 34 71.39 -63.53 19.55
CA ARG A 34 69.96 -63.89 19.51
C ARG A 34 69.15 -63.16 20.57
N LEU A 35 69.67 -63.04 21.79
CA LEU A 35 69.00 -62.31 22.87
C LEU A 35 68.84 -60.82 22.54
N ILE A 36 69.92 -60.18 22.05
CA ILE A 36 69.90 -58.78 21.59
C ILE A 36 68.88 -58.62 20.46
N HIS A 37 68.92 -59.50 19.46
CA HIS A 37 68.01 -59.42 18.32
C HIS A 37 66.55 -59.63 18.75
N GLY A 38 66.28 -60.55 19.68
CA GLY A 38 64.94 -60.77 20.23
C GLY A 38 64.42 -59.55 20.99
N LYS A 39 65.25 -58.92 21.83
CA LYS A 39 64.89 -57.69 22.55
C LYS A 39 64.69 -56.50 21.62
N ALA A 40 65.57 -56.33 20.63
CA ALA A 40 65.43 -55.31 19.59
C ALA A 40 64.16 -55.51 18.76
N ALA A 41 63.82 -56.76 18.41
CA ALA A 41 62.60 -57.09 17.68
C ALA A 41 61.34 -56.75 18.49
N MET A 42 61.30 -57.09 19.79
CA MET A 42 60.18 -56.72 20.66
C MET A 42 60.00 -55.20 20.77
N LEU A 43 61.11 -54.45 20.95
CA LEU A 43 61.08 -52.99 21.05
C LEU A 43 60.64 -52.35 19.72
N ASN A 44 61.14 -52.86 18.59
CA ASN A 44 60.72 -52.39 17.27
C ASN A 44 59.23 -52.67 17.01
N GLN A 45 58.73 -53.84 17.44
CA GLN A 45 57.32 -54.20 17.29
C GLN A 45 56.41 -53.29 18.12
N SER A 46 56.79 -52.99 19.37
CA SER A 46 56.02 -52.07 20.22
C SER A 46 56.08 -50.63 19.69
N LEU A 47 57.24 -50.17 19.23
CA LEU A 47 57.38 -48.85 18.61
C LEU A 47 56.51 -48.73 17.35
N LEU A 48 56.48 -49.76 16.50
CA LEU A 48 55.62 -49.79 15.30
C LEU A 48 54.13 -49.81 15.68
N ALA A 49 53.75 -50.57 16.70
CA ALA A 49 52.37 -50.59 17.21
C ALA A 49 51.96 -49.19 17.72
N ASN A 50 52.82 -48.53 18.49
CA ASN A 50 52.58 -47.18 19.01
C ASN A 50 52.50 -46.14 17.89
N ARG A 51 53.37 -46.23 16.86
CA ARG A 51 53.29 -45.35 15.69
C ARG A 51 51.97 -45.53 14.94
N ARG A 52 51.49 -46.78 14.79
CA ARG A 52 50.20 -47.07 14.16
C ARG A 52 49.02 -46.56 15.00
N SER A 53 49.04 -46.73 16.32
CA SER A 53 47.96 -46.24 17.19
C SER A 53 47.90 -44.71 17.19
N LEU A 54 49.06 -44.04 17.26
CA LEU A 54 49.14 -42.59 17.18
C LEU A 54 48.61 -42.08 15.84
N ALA A 55 49.00 -42.70 14.72
CA ALA A 55 48.49 -42.34 13.40
C ALA A 55 46.96 -42.48 13.31
N ARG A 56 46.38 -43.56 13.86
CA ARG A 56 44.91 -43.72 13.90
C ARG A 56 44.22 -42.67 14.75
N MET A 57 44.78 -42.34 15.92
CA MET A 57 44.22 -41.31 16.80
C MET A 57 44.23 -39.94 16.13
N LEU A 58 45.33 -39.60 15.43
CA LEU A 58 45.40 -38.37 14.65
C LEU A 58 44.36 -38.33 13.53
N LEU A 59 44.15 -39.45 12.82
CA LEU A 59 43.12 -39.53 11.78
C LEU A 59 41.71 -39.34 12.36
N HIS A 60 41.36 -40.01 13.45
CA HIS A 60 40.06 -39.82 14.10
C HIS A 60 39.85 -38.38 14.57
N LEU A 61 40.88 -37.76 15.16
CA LEU A 61 40.80 -36.37 15.59
C LEU A 61 40.59 -35.42 14.40
N GLN A 62 41.30 -35.65 13.29
CA GLN A 62 41.09 -34.87 12.06
C GLN A 62 39.69 -35.05 11.49
N GLU A 63 39.16 -36.28 11.51
CA GLU A 63 37.81 -36.58 11.05
C GLU A 63 36.75 -35.89 11.93
N GLU A 64 36.86 -35.97 13.26
CA GLU A 64 35.96 -35.28 14.19
C GLU A 64 36.00 -33.75 14.00
N ILE A 65 37.19 -33.17 13.81
CA ILE A 65 37.33 -31.73 13.55
C ILE A 65 36.63 -31.34 12.24
N LEU A 66 36.82 -32.11 11.16
CA LEU A 66 36.18 -31.84 9.87
C LEU A 66 34.66 -31.98 9.94
N GLN A 67 34.17 -33.01 10.62
CA GLN A 67 32.73 -33.18 10.86
C GLN A 67 32.16 -32.00 11.64
N GLN A 68 32.82 -31.59 12.72
CA GLN A 68 32.39 -30.44 13.51
C GLN A 68 32.41 -29.13 12.71
N GLN A 69 33.46 -28.88 11.93
CA GLN A 69 33.55 -27.72 11.04
C GLN A 69 32.43 -27.70 10.01
N SER A 70 32.08 -28.85 9.44
CA SER A 70 30.97 -28.95 8.48
C SER A 70 29.62 -28.56 9.10
N VAL A 71 29.36 -29.01 10.34
CA VAL A 71 28.13 -28.67 11.06
C VAL A 71 28.08 -27.18 11.40
N PHE A 72 29.19 -26.60 11.85
CA PHE A 72 29.25 -25.16 12.12
C PHE A 72 29.09 -24.31 10.86
N HIS A 73 29.65 -24.74 9.73
CA HIS A 73 29.49 -24.04 8.47
C HIS A 73 28.02 -24.04 8.01
N LEU A 74 27.34 -25.20 8.06
CA LEU A 74 25.92 -25.29 7.74
C LEU A 74 25.08 -24.39 8.67
N HIS A 75 25.34 -24.42 9.98
CA HIS A 75 24.62 -23.58 10.93
C HIS A 75 24.86 -22.09 10.69
N TRP A 76 26.10 -21.70 10.35
CA TRP A 76 26.45 -20.34 9.99
C TRP A 76 25.71 -19.88 8.72
N ASP A 77 25.67 -20.72 7.69
CA ASP A 77 24.96 -20.44 6.44
C ASP A 77 23.44 -20.29 6.67
N ASP A 78 22.85 -21.13 7.51
CA ASP A 78 21.44 -21.03 7.91
C ASP A 78 21.16 -19.72 8.65
N CYS A 79 22.01 -19.36 9.62
CA CYS A 79 21.89 -18.11 10.37
C CYS A 79 22.04 -16.90 9.45
N LEU A 80 23.01 -16.93 8.55
CA LEU A 80 23.25 -15.87 7.57
C LEU A 80 22.06 -15.71 6.63
N SER A 81 21.50 -16.82 6.15
CA SER A 81 20.32 -16.83 5.28
C SER A 81 19.09 -16.25 5.98
N CYS A 82 18.83 -16.65 7.23
CA CYS A 82 17.76 -16.10 8.04
C CYS A 82 17.95 -14.61 8.32
N TRP A 83 19.17 -14.19 8.68
CA TRP A 83 19.50 -12.78 8.90
C TRP A 83 19.27 -11.94 7.63
N LYS A 84 19.72 -12.42 6.47
CA LYS A 84 19.50 -11.77 5.17
C LYS A 84 18.02 -11.60 4.87
N LYS A 85 17.22 -12.67 5.01
CA LYS A 85 15.76 -12.62 4.78
C LYS A 85 15.08 -11.61 5.68
N ASN A 86 15.36 -11.64 6.99
CA ASN A 86 14.79 -10.68 7.93
C ASN A 86 15.15 -9.24 7.58
N ARG A 87 16.40 -9.01 7.14
CA ARG A 87 16.86 -7.68 6.77
C ARG A 87 16.21 -7.17 5.48
N ILE A 88 15.98 -8.04 4.50
CA ILE A 88 15.20 -7.74 3.30
C ILE A 88 13.78 -7.31 3.70
N THR A 89 13.12 -8.11 4.53
CA THR A 89 11.75 -7.82 5.00
C THR A 89 11.69 -6.49 5.75
N GLU A 90 12.66 -6.21 6.61
CA GLU A 90 12.74 -4.94 7.36
C GLU A 90 12.87 -3.72 6.42
N VAL A 91 13.75 -3.79 5.42
CA VAL A 91 13.93 -2.70 4.43
C VAL A 91 12.63 -2.47 3.65
N ILE A 92 11.99 -3.55 3.20
CA ILE A 92 10.73 -3.47 2.44
C ILE A 92 9.60 -2.90 3.32
N ASP A 93 9.47 -3.36 4.57
CA ASP A 93 8.41 -2.92 5.46
C ASP A 93 8.59 -1.45 5.88
N ASN A 94 9.83 -0.96 6.00
CA ASN A 94 10.10 0.46 6.21
C ASN A 94 9.54 1.31 5.07
N VAL A 95 9.75 0.91 3.81
CA VAL A 95 9.17 1.63 2.67
C VAL A 95 7.65 1.54 2.64
N LYS A 96 7.07 0.38 2.96
CA LYS A 96 5.61 0.27 3.08
C LYS A 96 5.04 1.23 4.14
N GLN A 97 5.73 1.42 5.26
CA GLN A 97 5.32 2.38 6.29
C GLN A 97 5.40 3.82 5.81
N LEU A 98 6.46 4.19 5.08
CA LEU A 98 6.56 5.51 4.45
C LEU A 98 5.39 5.76 3.48
N CYS A 99 5.04 4.76 2.67
CA CYS A 99 3.88 4.84 1.78
C CYS A 99 2.55 5.11 2.52
N VAL A 100 2.39 4.63 3.76
CA VAL A 100 1.20 4.89 4.58
C VAL A 100 1.22 6.33 5.10
N ASN A 101 2.38 6.81 5.56
CA ASN A 101 2.53 8.14 6.13
C ASN A 101 2.25 9.24 5.10
N ASP A 102 2.72 9.08 3.87
CA ASP A 102 2.47 10.03 2.76
C ASP A 102 0.96 10.22 2.52
N ARG A 103 0.16 9.14 2.58
CA ARG A 103 -1.30 9.24 2.42
C ARG A 103 -1.97 10.07 3.49
N THR A 104 -1.51 9.98 4.74
CA THR A 104 -2.08 10.75 5.85
C THR A 104 -1.93 12.25 5.67
N GLN A 105 -0.86 12.72 5.01
CA GLN A 105 -0.69 14.15 4.72
C GLN A 105 -1.70 14.65 3.68
N HIS A 106 -2.07 13.83 2.69
CA HIS A 106 -3.04 14.21 1.66
C HIS A 106 -4.47 14.37 2.19
N VAL A 107 -4.83 13.69 3.28
CA VAL A 107 -6.13 13.85 3.95
C VAL A 107 -6.34 15.30 4.45
N ILE A 108 -5.26 15.99 4.84
CA ILE A 108 -5.31 17.36 5.36
C ILE A 108 -5.65 18.36 4.25
N THR A 109 -5.09 18.17 3.05
CA THR A 109 -5.37 19.04 1.90
C THR A 109 -6.80 18.86 1.37
N ALA A 110 -7.32 17.63 1.40
CA ALA A 110 -8.71 17.34 1.03
C ALA A 110 -9.71 18.05 1.96
N GLN A 111 -9.36 18.23 3.24
CA GLN A 111 -10.22 18.89 4.22
C GLN A 111 -10.45 20.37 3.92
N GLN A 112 -9.43 21.09 3.43
CA GLN A 112 -9.56 22.49 3.04
C GLN A 112 -10.43 22.68 1.79
N GLN A 113 -10.33 21.76 0.82
CA GLN A 113 -11.17 21.78 -0.38
C GLN A 113 -12.65 21.48 -0.05
N SER A 114 -12.90 20.63 0.94
CA SER A 114 -14.25 20.36 1.43
C SER A 114 -14.95 21.59 2.01
N GLU A 115 -14.22 22.49 2.65
CA GLU A 115 -14.80 23.73 3.20
C GLU A 115 -15.23 24.69 2.09
N LEU A 116 -14.41 24.84 1.04
CA LEU A 116 -14.73 25.70 -0.11
C LEU A 116 -15.96 25.19 -0.89
N LEU A 117 -16.10 23.88 -1.03
CA LEU A 117 -17.28 23.27 -1.65
C LEU A 117 -18.55 23.47 -0.82
N ARG A 118 -18.43 23.42 0.52
CA ARG A 118 -19.55 23.68 1.42
C ARG A 118 -20.10 25.09 1.24
N ASP A 119 -19.24 26.10 1.18
CA ASP A 119 -19.65 27.50 1.01
C ASP A 119 -20.40 27.72 -0.31
N GLN A 120 -19.96 27.09 -1.40
CA GLN A 120 -20.66 27.15 -2.69
C GLN A 120 -21.98 26.37 -2.70
N THR A 121 -22.05 25.25 -1.98
CA THR A 121 -23.28 24.48 -1.84
C THR A 121 -24.33 25.26 -1.04
N GLU A 122 -23.91 25.98 -0.01
CA GLU A 122 -24.78 26.89 0.75
C GLU A 122 -25.27 28.06 -0.13
N GLN A 123 -24.39 28.65 -0.94
CA GLN A 123 -24.77 29.67 -1.92
C GLN A 123 -25.83 29.15 -2.91
N ARG A 124 -25.69 27.89 -3.38
CA ARG A 124 -26.70 27.24 -4.24
C ARG A 124 -28.05 27.12 -3.53
N CYS A 125 -28.06 26.75 -2.25
CA CYS A 125 -29.28 26.68 -1.44
C CYS A 125 -29.98 28.04 -1.32
N VAL A 126 -29.20 29.12 -1.14
CA VAL A 126 -29.74 30.50 -1.12
C VAL A 126 -30.43 30.82 -2.44
N VAL A 127 -29.80 30.57 -3.59
CA VAL A 127 -30.40 30.84 -4.91
C VAL A 127 -31.65 29.97 -5.13
N ILE A 128 -31.64 28.71 -4.73
CA ILE A 128 -32.82 27.83 -4.82
C ILE A 128 -33.96 28.36 -3.94
N SER A 129 -33.68 28.86 -2.75
CA SER A 129 -34.71 29.38 -1.84
C SER A 129 -35.46 30.61 -2.41
N GLN A 130 -34.85 31.32 -3.36
CA GLN A 130 -35.47 32.45 -4.07
C GLN A 130 -36.62 32.03 -4.98
N ILE A 131 -36.84 30.73 -5.23
CA ILE A 131 -38.02 30.24 -5.96
C ILE A 131 -39.32 30.59 -5.22
N ASN A 132 -39.32 30.58 -3.88
CA ASN A 132 -40.51 30.81 -3.07
C ASN A 132 -41.24 32.15 -3.35
N PRO A 133 -40.57 33.31 -3.38
CA PRO A 133 -41.21 34.57 -3.75
C PRO A 133 -41.61 34.64 -5.23
N LEU A 134 -40.98 33.87 -6.13
CA LEU A 134 -41.37 33.79 -7.56
C LEU A 134 -42.68 33.04 -7.77
N LEU A 135 -43.19 32.36 -6.74
CA LEU A 135 -44.47 31.65 -6.76
C LEU A 135 -45.64 32.52 -6.27
N GLN A 136 -45.38 33.80 -5.97
CA GLN A 136 -46.39 34.79 -5.58
C GLN A 136 -46.64 35.79 -6.73
N ASP A 137 -47.74 36.55 -6.67
CA ASP A 137 -48.37 37.38 -7.73
C ASP A 137 -47.53 38.51 -8.37
N THR A 138 -46.20 38.41 -8.37
CA THR A 138 -45.24 39.37 -8.92
C THR A 138 -44.22 38.74 -9.87
N CYS A 139 -44.50 37.53 -10.38
CA CYS A 139 -43.57 36.75 -11.19
C CYS A 139 -43.59 37.18 -12.67
N SER A 140 -42.49 37.74 -13.16
CA SER A 140 -42.29 38.07 -14.58
C SER A 140 -41.21 37.20 -15.21
N ILE A 141 -41.26 37.07 -16.55
CA ILE A 141 -40.30 36.27 -17.31
C ILE A 141 -38.85 36.73 -17.09
N SER A 142 -38.61 38.03 -16.94
CA SER A 142 -37.27 38.56 -16.72
C SER A 142 -36.71 38.09 -15.38
N VAL A 143 -37.51 38.12 -14.31
CA VAL A 143 -37.08 37.69 -12.97
C VAL A 143 -36.78 36.18 -12.92
N VAL A 144 -37.60 35.36 -13.59
CA VAL A 144 -37.35 33.91 -13.70
C VAL A 144 -36.09 33.61 -14.51
N SER A 145 -35.82 34.40 -15.55
CA SER A 145 -34.60 34.26 -16.37
C SER A 145 -33.37 34.66 -15.58
N ASP A 146 -33.41 35.77 -14.85
CA ASP A 146 -32.32 36.23 -13.99
C ASP A 146 -32.00 35.23 -12.87
N TRP A 147 -33.03 34.66 -12.25
CA TRP A 147 -32.87 33.59 -11.25
C TRP A 147 -32.19 32.36 -11.85
N TYR A 148 -32.60 31.92 -13.04
CA TYR A 148 -32.01 30.76 -13.70
C TYR A 148 -30.55 31.00 -14.09
N GLU A 149 -30.20 32.20 -14.58
CA GLU A 149 -28.81 32.56 -14.86
C GLU A 149 -27.94 32.59 -13.59
N GLN A 150 -28.49 33.05 -12.45
CA GLN A 150 -27.80 32.96 -11.15
C GLN A 150 -27.57 31.50 -10.72
N LEU A 151 -28.59 30.64 -10.83
CA LEU A 151 -28.48 29.23 -10.49
C LEU A 151 -27.45 28.52 -11.38
N LYS A 152 -27.48 28.81 -12.68
CA LYS A 152 -26.52 28.27 -13.65
C LYS A 152 -25.10 28.72 -13.33
N ALA A 153 -24.90 30.00 -13.00
CA ALA A 153 -23.59 30.51 -12.63
C ALA A 153 -23.01 29.83 -11.37
N VAL A 154 -23.84 29.59 -10.34
CA VAL A 154 -23.43 28.85 -9.14
C VAL A 154 -23.11 27.38 -9.46
N ASN A 155 -23.94 26.71 -10.27
CA ASN A 155 -23.67 25.34 -10.69
C ASN A 155 -22.36 25.23 -11.51
N GLU A 156 -22.10 26.18 -12.40
CA GLU A 156 -20.83 26.26 -13.14
C GLU A 156 -19.63 26.53 -12.23
N GLN A 157 -19.81 27.28 -11.13
CA GLN A 157 -18.76 27.50 -10.14
C GLN A 157 -18.46 26.24 -9.33
N ILE A 158 -19.49 25.51 -8.89
CA ILE A 158 -19.34 24.22 -8.21
C ILE A 158 -18.63 23.21 -9.12
N ASN A 159 -19.04 23.10 -10.38
CA ASN A 159 -18.42 22.20 -11.35
C ASN A 159 -16.93 22.54 -11.59
N ARG A 160 -16.58 23.82 -11.67
CA ARG A 160 -15.17 24.25 -11.76
C ARG A 160 -14.38 23.87 -10.52
N LEU A 161 -14.92 24.07 -9.32
CA LEU A 161 -14.25 23.66 -8.09
C LEU A 161 -14.07 22.15 -7.99
N HIS A 162 -15.04 21.34 -8.41
CA HIS A 162 -14.89 19.89 -8.50
C HIS A 162 -13.76 19.50 -9.47
N ALA A 163 -13.73 20.09 -10.67
CA ALA A 163 -12.68 19.83 -11.65
C ALA A 163 -11.28 20.23 -11.13
N ASP A 164 -11.16 21.40 -10.50
CA ASP A 164 -9.91 21.87 -9.90
C ASP A 164 -9.46 20.97 -8.74
N SER A 165 -10.39 20.53 -7.90
CA SER A 165 -10.12 19.62 -6.78
C SER A 165 -9.67 18.24 -7.27
N LEU A 166 -10.35 17.68 -8.28
CA LEU A 166 -9.98 16.43 -8.93
C LEU A 166 -8.59 16.52 -9.57
N HIS A 167 -8.29 17.63 -10.26
CA HIS A 167 -6.97 17.86 -10.83
C HIS A 167 -5.89 17.92 -9.76
N HIS A 168 -6.13 18.66 -8.68
CA HIS A 168 -5.20 18.76 -7.56
C HIS A 168 -4.96 17.39 -6.89
N LEU A 169 -6.01 16.60 -6.69
CA LEU A 169 -5.91 15.24 -6.18
C LEU A 169 -5.06 14.35 -7.10
N ARG A 170 -5.32 14.37 -8.41
CA ARG A 170 -4.53 13.61 -9.41
C ARG A 170 -3.04 13.98 -9.34
N CYS A 171 -2.72 15.27 -9.35
CA CYS A 171 -1.34 15.75 -9.23
C CYS A 171 -0.69 15.32 -7.90
N SER A 172 -1.45 15.32 -6.81
CA SER A 172 -0.96 14.89 -5.50
C SER A 172 -0.65 13.39 -5.46
N TYR A 173 -1.54 12.55 -6.00
CA TYR A 173 -1.31 11.11 -6.12
C TYR A 173 -0.13 10.79 -7.04
N GLU A 174 0.01 11.51 -8.16
CA GLU A 174 1.14 11.32 -9.07
C GLU A 174 2.48 11.66 -8.42
N GLN A 175 2.55 12.76 -7.65
CA GLN A 175 3.73 13.11 -6.86
C GLN A 175 4.06 12.04 -5.82
N MET A 176 3.04 11.52 -5.12
CA MET A 176 3.22 10.43 -4.16
C MET A 176 3.74 9.16 -4.83
N TRP A 177 3.21 8.76 -5.99
CA TRP A 177 3.70 7.57 -6.71
C TRP A 177 5.12 7.76 -7.23
N GLN A 178 5.48 8.96 -7.71
CA GLN A 178 6.86 9.29 -8.08
C GLN A 178 7.80 9.20 -6.89
N HIS A 179 7.39 9.72 -5.72
CA HIS A 179 8.15 9.60 -4.48
C HIS A 179 8.34 8.14 -4.08
N GLN A 180 7.27 7.33 -4.10
CA GLN A 180 7.34 5.89 -3.82
C GLN A 180 8.28 5.16 -4.78
N LEU A 181 8.30 5.52 -6.06
CA LEU A 181 9.22 4.95 -7.04
C LEU A 181 10.67 5.34 -6.73
N SER A 182 10.94 6.56 -6.26
CA SER A 182 12.29 6.94 -5.81
C SER A 182 12.74 6.18 -4.56
N GLU A 183 11.82 5.88 -3.64
CA GLU A 183 12.11 5.05 -2.46
C GLU A 183 12.40 3.58 -2.83
N VAL A 184 11.85 3.08 -3.95
CA VAL A 184 12.22 1.77 -4.51
C VAL A 184 13.67 1.76 -4.97
N GLU A 185 14.16 2.85 -5.57
CA GLU A 185 15.57 2.98 -5.95
C GLU A 185 16.47 3.03 -4.70
N TYR A 186 16.07 3.76 -3.66
CA TYR A 186 16.78 3.73 -2.38
C TYR A 186 16.80 2.32 -1.75
N CYS A 187 15.69 1.59 -1.83
CA CYS A 187 15.64 0.18 -1.43
C CYS A 187 16.66 -0.68 -2.17
N LYS A 188 16.80 -0.50 -3.49
CA LYS A 188 17.80 -1.24 -4.28
C LYS A 188 19.20 -0.98 -3.77
N GLU A 189 19.54 0.27 -3.48
CA GLU A 189 20.83 0.63 -2.89
C GLU A 189 21.03 -0.03 -1.52
N ALA A 190 20.04 0.05 -0.64
CA ALA A 190 20.09 -0.57 0.69
C ALA A 190 20.22 -2.11 0.63
N LEU A 191 19.53 -2.75 -0.31
CA LEU A 191 19.62 -4.19 -0.54
C LEU A 191 20.97 -4.60 -1.16
N SER A 192 21.54 -3.77 -2.03
CA SER A 192 22.86 -4.03 -2.61
C SER A 192 23.96 -4.07 -1.55
N ALA A 193 23.82 -3.28 -0.47
CA ALA A 193 24.74 -3.28 0.66
C ALA A 193 24.73 -4.61 1.47
N LEU A 194 23.70 -5.44 1.31
CA LEU A 194 23.56 -6.74 1.99
C LEU A 194 24.31 -7.88 1.31
N GLN A 195 25.07 -7.60 0.23
CA GLN A 195 25.79 -8.60 -0.56
C GLN A 195 24.87 -9.76 -1.00
N LEU A 196 23.65 -9.42 -1.38
CA LEU A 196 22.70 -10.35 -2.00
C LEU A 196 23.13 -10.63 -3.44
N SER A 197 22.75 -11.79 -3.97
CA SER A 197 22.82 -11.98 -5.41
C SER A 197 21.83 -11.05 -6.11
N GLU A 198 22.16 -10.64 -7.34
CA GLU A 198 21.28 -9.79 -8.15
C GLU A 198 19.89 -10.44 -8.34
N THR A 199 19.83 -11.76 -8.46
CA THR A 199 18.58 -12.52 -8.56
C THR A 199 17.75 -12.46 -7.28
N GLU A 200 18.35 -12.60 -6.09
CA GLU A 200 17.61 -12.52 -4.82
C GLU A 200 17.06 -11.11 -4.57
N MET A 201 17.83 -10.09 -4.93
CA MET A 201 17.40 -8.70 -4.82
C MET A 201 16.23 -8.41 -5.76
N GLN A 202 16.36 -8.79 -7.04
CA GLN A 202 15.29 -8.61 -8.02
C GLN A 202 14.03 -9.39 -7.65
N ASP A 203 14.18 -10.62 -7.15
CA ASP A 203 13.04 -11.41 -6.68
C ASP A 203 12.33 -10.73 -5.50
N ALA A 204 13.06 -10.22 -4.50
CA ALA A 204 12.46 -9.50 -3.38
C ALA A 204 11.69 -8.25 -3.81
N ILE A 205 12.25 -7.46 -4.74
CA ILE A 205 11.61 -6.25 -5.27
C ILE A 205 10.36 -6.60 -6.08
N ASN A 206 10.48 -7.57 -7.00
CA ASN A 206 9.42 -7.94 -7.93
C ASN A 206 8.29 -8.74 -7.27
N SER A 207 8.57 -9.50 -6.22
CA SER A 207 7.57 -10.32 -5.54
C SER A 207 6.87 -9.61 -4.38
N GLN A 208 7.50 -8.63 -3.74
CA GLN A 208 6.96 -7.99 -2.53
C GLN A 208 6.69 -6.51 -2.70
N LEU A 209 7.66 -5.73 -3.20
CA LEU A 209 7.57 -4.26 -3.18
C LEU A 209 6.75 -3.71 -4.35
N LEU A 210 7.09 -4.08 -5.59
CA LEU A 210 6.37 -3.61 -6.77
C LEU A 210 4.90 -4.03 -6.79
N PRO A 211 4.52 -5.28 -6.43
CA PRO A 211 3.12 -5.67 -6.37
C PRO A 211 2.33 -4.87 -5.34
N TYR A 212 2.93 -4.56 -4.18
CA TYR A 212 2.29 -3.73 -3.16
C TYR A 212 2.04 -2.31 -3.68
N ILE A 213 3.06 -1.65 -4.25
CA ILE A 213 2.92 -0.30 -4.83
C ILE A 213 1.90 -0.30 -5.97
N GLY A 214 1.96 -1.30 -6.86
CA GLY A 214 1.01 -1.43 -7.97
C GLY A 214 -0.43 -1.63 -7.50
N GLN A 215 -0.66 -2.48 -6.49
CA GLN A 215 -2.01 -2.66 -5.93
C GLN A 215 -2.55 -1.38 -5.30
N VAL A 216 -1.67 -0.66 -4.59
CA VAL A 216 -1.98 0.63 -4.00
C VAL A 216 -2.37 1.66 -5.06
N GLN A 217 -1.58 1.76 -6.13
CA GLN A 217 -1.82 2.66 -7.24
C GLN A 217 -3.16 2.36 -7.91
N VAL A 218 -3.43 1.10 -8.23
CA VAL A 218 -4.70 0.69 -8.86
C VAL A 218 -5.91 1.08 -8.01
N GLN A 219 -5.86 0.86 -6.69
CA GLN A 219 -6.96 1.27 -5.80
C GLN A 219 -7.19 2.78 -5.79
N ASP A 220 -6.11 3.56 -5.83
CA ASP A 220 -6.20 5.02 -5.82
C ASP A 220 -6.70 5.54 -7.19
N GLU A 221 -6.27 4.94 -8.31
CA GLU A 221 -6.81 5.21 -9.66
C GLU A 221 -8.29 4.88 -9.77
N GLU A 222 -8.73 3.72 -9.26
CA GLU A 222 -10.14 3.32 -9.23
C GLU A 222 -11.00 4.32 -8.43
N ARG A 223 -10.50 4.78 -7.27
CA ARG A 223 -11.18 5.81 -6.46
C ARG A 223 -11.29 7.14 -7.20
N LEU A 224 -10.21 7.58 -7.85
CA LEU A 224 -10.22 8.80 -8.65
C LEU A 224 -11.18 8.72 -9.84
N ALA A 225 -11.24 7.57 -10.53
CA ALA A 225 -12.16 7.34 -11.63
C ALA A 225 -13.62 7.32 -11.16
N ALA A 226 -13.91 6.69 -10.01
CA ALA A 226 -15.25 6.69 -9.42
C ALA A 226 -15.70 8.11 -9.03
N LEU A 227 -14.79 8.92 -8.45
CA LEU A 227 -15.08 10.30 -8.09
C LEU A 227 -15.35 11.17 -9.32
N ASP A 228 -14.53 11.04 -10.37
CA ASP A 228 -14.70 11.76 -11.64
C ASP A 228 -16.08 11.45 -12.28
N LEU A 229 -16.42 10.15 -12.37
CA LEU A 229 -17.71 9.71 -12.88
C LEU A 229 -18.88 10.25 -12.04
N HIS A 230 -18.73 10.27 -10.72
CA HIS A 230 -19.76 10.78 -9.82
C HIS A 230 -19.97 12.29 -10.01
N CYS A 231 -18.90 13.09 -10.05
CA CYS A 231 -18.97 14.53 -10.33
C CYS A 231 -19.62 14.82 -11.70
N ASP A 232 -19.25 14.07 -12.74
CA ASP A 232 -19.85 14.19 -14.07
C ASP A 232 -21.35 13.86 -14.07
N THR A 233 -21.74 12.82 -13.34
CA THR A 233 -23.14 12.39 -13.23
C THR A 233 -23.98 13.43 -12.50
N LEU A 234 -23.47 13.95 -11.38
CA LEU A 234 -24.11 15.03 -10.63
C LEU A 234 -24.24 16.30 -11.48
N ALA A 235 -23.19 16.72 -12.20
CA ALA A 235 -23.23 17.90 -13.04
C ALA A 235 -24.31 17.80 -14.15
N ARG A 236 -24.48 16.61 -14.75
CA ARG A 236 -25.54 16.36 -15.73
C ARG A 236 -26.93 16.38 -15.10
N TYR A 237 -27.07 15.75 -13.93
CA TYR A 237 -28.33 15.74 -13.20
C TYR A 237 -28.75 17.16 -12.80
N ASP A 238 -27.85 17.93 -12.19
CA ASP A 238 -28.10 19.32 -11.78
C ASP A 238 -28.47 20.21 -12.98
N PHE A 239 -27.81 20.02 -14.12
CA PHE A 239 -28.16 20.72 -15.36
C PHE A 239 -29.57 20.38 -15.85
N MET A 240 -29.93 19.09 -15.86
CA MET A 240 -31.24 18.63 -16.32
C MET A 240 -32.36 19.12 -15.38
N LEU A 241 -32.14 19.05 -14.08
CA LEU A 241 -33.11 19.47 -13.07
C LEU A 241 -33.31 20.99 -13.12
N SER A 242 -32.24 21.78 -13.10
CA SER A 242 -32.31 23.25 -13.17
C SER A 242 -33.03 23.73 -14.43
N ARG A 243 -32.74 23.12 -15.58
CA ARG A 243 -33.43 23.41 -16.85
C ARG A 243 -34.92 23.08 -16.81
N SER A 244 -35.29 21.96 -16.18
CA SER A 244 -36.69 21.53 -16.08
C SER A 244 -37.49 22.47 -15.17
N VAL A 245 -36.93 22.85 -14.02
CA VAL A 245 -37.52 23.83 -13.11
C VAL A 245 -37.69 25.19 -13.80
N PHE A 246 -36.67 25.65 -14.54
CA PHE A 246 -36.75 26.89 -15.32
C PHE A 246 -37.87 26.87 -16.36
N ALA A 247 -38.02 25.79 -17.12
CA ALA A 247 -39.08 25.68 -18.13
C ALA A 247 -40.48 25.84 -17.50
N VAL A 248 -40.67 25.28 -16.30
CA VAL A 248 -41.94 25.32 -15.57
C VAL A 248 -42.22 26.70 -15.01
N LEU A 249 -41.24 27.30 -14.33
CA LEU A 249 -41.36 28.65 -13.78
C LEU A 249 -41.58 29.68 -14.89
N ARG A 250 -40.90 29.53 -16.02
CA ARG A 250 -41.09 30.41 -17.19
C ARG A 250 -42.48 30.23 -17.80
N GLY A 251 -42.98 29.00 -17.89
CA GLY A 251 -44.34 28.72 -18.33
C GLY A 251 -45.39 29.34 -17.41
N ALA A 252 -45.17 29.27 -16.09
CA ALA A 252 -46.01 29.94 -15.12
C ALA A 252 -45.96 31.47 -15.28
N ALA A 253 -44.78 32.09 -15.33
CA ALA A 253 -44.65 33.53 -15.53
C ALA A 253 -45.36 34.03 -16.80
N LEU A 254 -45.25 33.29 -17.92
CA LEU A 254 -45.99 33.58 -19.16
C LEU A 254 -47.51 33.60 -18.98
N LEU A 255 -48.05 32.61 -18.23
CA LEU A 255 -49.48 32.54 -17.95
C LEU A 255 -49.94 33.70 -17.07
N TRP A 256 -49.16 34.06 -16.04
CA TRP A 256 -49.44 35.21 -15.18
C TRP A 256 -49.40 36.53 -15.96
N ASP A 257 -48.34 36.76 -16.76
CA ASP A 257 -48.22 37.95 -17.62
C ASP A 257 -49.40 38.07 -18.61
N SER A 258 -49.88 36.95 -19.16
CA SER A 258 -51.03 36.94 -20.07
C SER A 258 -52.37 37.24 -19.38
N HIS A 259 -52.50 36.87 -18.10
CA HIS A 259 -53.70 37.09 -17.30
C HIS A 259 -53.78 38.55 -16.82
N ASP A 260 -52.67 39.14 -16.37
CA ASP A 260 -52.59 40.56 -16.01
C ASP A 260 -52.93 41.48 -17.20
N LEU A 261 -52.69 41.02 -18.43
CA LEU A 261 -53.05 41.72 -19.66
C LEU A 261 -54.49 41.43 -20.14
N SER A 262 -55.15 40.36 -19.68
CA SER A 262 -56.43 39.87 -20.24
C SER A 262 -57.67 40.02 -19.34
N VAL A 263 -57.56 40.46 -18.08
CA VAL A 263 -58.76 40.68 -17.24
C VAL A 263 -59.32 42.09 -17.43
N PRO A 264 -60.47 42.19 -18.10
CA PRO A 264 -61.71 42.48 -17.38
C PRO A 264 -62.67 41.28 -17.43
N ASP A 265 -63.00 40.74 -16.26
CA ASP A 265 -64.05 39.77 -15.91
C ASP A 265 -64.52 38.75 -16.98
N LEU A 266 -64.04 37.49 -16.88
CA LEU A 266 -64.84 36.25 -16.78
C LEU A 266 -64.00 34.98 -17.10
N ALA A 267 -64.25 33.93 -16.31
CA ALA A 267 -63.89 32.50 -16.49
C ALA A 267 -62.54 31.99 -15.94
N GLN A 268 -62.53 31.68 -14.64
CA GLN A 268 -61.48 30.93 -13.91
C GLN A 268 -61.36 29.42 -14.25
N GLY A 269 -62.10 28.91 -15.25
CA GLY A 269 -62.20 27.46 -15.52
C GLY A 269 -61.11 26.86 -16.43
N GLY A 270 -60.45 27.66 -17.27
CA GLY A 270 -59.45 27.15 -18.24
C GLY A 270 -58.08 26.86 -17.62
N LEU A 271 -57.68 27.68 -16.64
CA LEU A 271 -56.34 27.63 -16.04
C LEU A 271 -56.04 26.35 -15.25
N GLU A 272 -57.07 25.71 -14.68
CA GLU A 272 -56.91 24.46 -13.93
C GLU A 272 -56.50 23.28 -14.82
N PHE A 273 -56.84 23.33 -16.11
CA PHE A 273 -56.54 22.26 -17.08
C PHE A 273 -55.08 22.36 -17.54
N ASP A 274 -54.64 23.57 -17.93
CA ASP A 274 -53.29 23.80 -18.46
C ASP A 274 -52.18 23.60 -17.41
N ILE A 275 -52.44 23.98 -16.15
CA ILE A 275 -51.53 23.73 -15.02
C ILE A 275 -51.42 22.22 -14.71
N CYS A 276 -52.48 21.44 -14.93
CA CYS A 276 -52.46 19.99 -14.74
C CYS A 276 -51.64 19.28 -15.83
N ASP A 277 -51.71 19.75 -17.08
CA ASP A 277 -50.93 19.19 -18.18
C ASP A 277 -49.42 19.47 -18.05
N LEU A 278 -49.04 20.66 -17.57
CA LEU A 278 -47.64 20.99 -17.24
C LEU A 278 -47.06 20.09 -16.14
N LYS A 279 -47.86 19.74 -15.11
CA LYS A 279 -47.46 18.78 -14.06
C LYS A 279 -47.22 17.38 -14.62
N CYS A 280 -48.07 16.93 -15.54
CA CYS A 280 -47.91 15.62 -16.19
C CYS A 280 -46.69 15.55 -17.11
N LEU A 281 -46.28 16.67 -17.73
CA LEU A 281 -45.07 16.76 -18.54
C LEU A 281 -43.79 16.72 -17.67
N LEU A 282 -43.80 17.39 -16.52
CA LEU A 282 -42.71 17.38 -15.52
C LEU A 282 -42.44 15.96 -14.99
N LEU A 283 -43.48 15.25 -14.55
CA LEU A 283 -43.35 13.91 -13.99
C LEU A 283 -42.81 12.89 -15.00
N LYS A 284 -43.08 13.08 -16.29
CA LYS A 284 -42.54 12.22 -17.36
C LYS A 284 -41.09 12.51 -17.74
N GLN A 285 -40.57 13.69 -17.38
CA GLN A 285 -39.19 14.08 -17.66
C GLN A 285 -38.24 13.77 -16.50
N ILE A 286 -38.77 13.67 -15.28
CA ILE A 286 -38.02 13.31 -14.07
C ILE A 286 -37.83 11.78 -13.95
N ASP A 287 -38.75 10.97 -14.51
CA ASP A 287 -38.74 9.51 -14.36
C ASP A 287 -38.82 8.76 -15.72
N PRO A 288 -37.69 8.40 -16.37
CA PRO A 288 -37.70 7.60 -17.59
C PRO A 288 -37.65 6.09 -17.33
N VAL A 289 -37.48 5.62 -16.08
CA VAL A 289 -37.30 4.19 -15.75
C VAL A 289 -38.14 3.78 -14.54
N GLY A 290 -39.37 3.30 -14.78
CA GLY A 290 -40.11 2.49 -13.79
C GLY A 290 -41.59 2.81 -13.70
N GLY A 291 -42.43 1.93 -14.24
CA GLY A 291 -43.88 2.08 -14.24
C GLY A 291 -44.51 1.88 -12.86
N SER A 292 -45.32 2.86 -12.45
CA SER A 292 -46.45 2.62 -11.55
C SER A 292 -47.62 3.53 -11.93
N ASN A 293 -48.69 2.90 -12.40
CA ASN A 293 -50.00 3.50 -12.60
C ASN A 293 -50.55 3.98 -11.26
N THR A 294 -50.57 5.29 -11.02
CA THR A 294 -51.41 5.88 -9.98
C THR A 294 -52.38 6.88 -10.60
N THR A 295 -53.64 6.48 -10.62
CA THR A 295 -54.82 7.26 -11.00
C THR A 295 -54.92 8.55 -10.18
N CYS A 296 -55.05 9.66 -10.88
CA CYS A 296 -55.20 11.00 -10.30
C CYS A 296 -56.60 11.17 -9.71
N GLY A 297 -56.66 11.29 -8.38
CA GLY A 297 -57.88 11.62 -7.64
C GLY A 297 -57.54 12.49 -6.43
N PHE A 298 -57.21 13.76 -6.65
CA PHE A 298 -57.05 14.73 -5.57
C PHE A 298 -57.77 16.05 -5.87
N LYS A 299 -58.89 16.24 -5.16
CA LYS A 299 -59.60 17.52 -5.04
C LYS A 299 -58.82 18.45 -4.11
N SER A 300 -58.61 19.67 -4.60
CA SER A 300 -58.43 20.94 -3.88
C SER A 300 -57.53 20.93 -2.62
N LYS A 301 -56.24 21.18 -2.86
CA LYS A 301 -55.25 21.91 -2.02
C LYS A 301 -54.02 22.18 -2.91
N LYS A 302 -54.19 23.00 -3.95
CA LYS A 302 -53.43 22.91 -5.22
C LYS A 302 -52.16 23.77 -5.37
N HIS A 303 -51.72 24.52 -4.35
CA HIS A 303 -50.45 25.27 -4.45
C HIS A 303 -49.29 24.71 -3.62
N ASN A 304 -49.54 23.97 -2.54
CA ASN A 304 -48.44 23.44 -1.72
C ASN A 304 -47.80 22.15 -2.26
N LEU A 305 -48.54 21.28 -2.98
CA LEU A 305 -48.03 19.93 -3.28
C LEU A 305 -46.93 19.89 -4.36
N VAL A 306 -46.97 20.81 -5.34
CA VAL A 306 -45.95 20.89 -6.41
C VAL A 306 -44.65 21.48 -5.87
N ILE A 307 -44.79 22.47 -4.99
CA ILE A 307 -43.67 23.08 -4.27
C ILE A 307 -43.04 22.02 -3.38
N THR A 308 -43.80 21.22 -2.63
CA THR A 308 -43.25 20.17 -1.76
C THR A 308 -42.49 19.08 -2.52
N ILE A 309 -42.93 18.67 -3.73
CA ILE A 309 -42.22 17.64 -4.50
C ILE A 309 -40.89 18.19 -5.04
N ILE A 310 -40.89 19.41 -5.60
CA ILE A 310 -39.66 20.07 -6.06
C ILE A 310 -38.72 20.38 -4.88
N PHE A 311 -39.25 20.81 -3.73
CA PHE A 311 -38.45 21.08 -2.52
C PHE A 311 -37.87 19.81 -1.89
N CYS A 312 -38.60 18.69 -1.92
CA CYS A 312 -38.12 17.41 -1.38
C CYS A 312 -37.05 16.76 -2.27
N GLU A 313 -37.19 16.80 -3.60
CA GLU A 313 -36.18 16.22 -4.51
C GLU A 313 -34.92 17.10 -4.62
N VAL A 314 -35.08 18.42 -4.54
CA VAL A 314 -33.95 19.36 -4.50
C VAL A 314 -33.21 19.27 -3.17
N ASN A 315 -33.89 19.12 -2.02
CA ASN A 315 -33.23 18.91 -0.73
C ASN A 315 -32.62 17.52 -0.55
N SER A 316 -33.22 16.44 -1.09
CA SER A 316 -32.60 15.11 -1.04
C SER A 316 -31.31 15.01 -1.87
N SER A 317 -31.13 15.88 -2.87
CA SER A 317 -29.88 15.99 -3.64
C SER A 317 -28.82 16.89 -2.96
N ILE A 318 -29.15 17.51 -1.83
CA ILE A 318 -28.27 18.39 -1.03
C ILE A 318 -27.67 17.62 0.18
N GLU A 319 -28.26 16.50 0.59
CA GLU A 319 -27.84 15.70 1.77
C GLU A 319 -27.03 14.42 1.43
N GLN A 320 -26.74 14.14 0.16
CA GLN A 320 -25.92 12.99 -0.30
C GLN A 320 -24.68 13.46 -1.05
#